data_AF-A0A7R9DNP4-F1
#
_entry.id   AF-A0A7R9DNP4-F1
#
_cell.length_a   1.000
_cell.length_b   1.000
_cell.length_c   1.000
_cell.angle_alpha   90.00
_cell.angle_beta   90.00
_cell.angle_gamma   90.00
#
_symmetry.space_group_name_H-M   'P 1'
#
loop_
_entity.id
_entity.type
_entity.pdbx_description
1 polymer ?
#
loop_
_entity_poly.entity_id
_entity_poly.type
_entity_poly.pdbx_seq_one_letter_code
_entity_poly.pdbx_strand_id
1 'polypeptide(L)'
;MFLPIMRGTLNLPAVRDPEVLERLDPSGFFSLCLRYQHHLALCGEMVGSEQIHLGNRVRDLDFDISRLMTVMTERQKKYAKYAEKLGKVHELSHQLNRCHMVLNQTLESMETLNNSLPLEERLEPFVWTTG
;
A
#
# COMPACT_ATOMS: atom_id res chain seq x y z
N MET A 1 -12.60 -52.63 22.23
CA MET A 1 -11.29 -53.27 22.50
C MET A 1 -10.25 -52.18 22.78
N PHE A 2 -10.17 -51.66 24.02
CA PHE A 2 -9.17 -50.66 24.50
C PHE A 2 -8.68 -50.96 25.93
N LEU A 3 -9.10 -52.09 26.51
CA LEU A 3 -8.84 -52.47 27.91
C LEU A 3 -7.36 -52.40 28.33
N PRO A 4 -6.39 -52.90 27.53
CA PRO A 4 -4.97 -52.86 27.90
C PRO A 4 -4.38 -51.45 27.98
N ILE A 5 -4.91 -50.50 27.19
CA ILE A 5 -4.51 -49.09 27.23
C ILE A 5 -5.17 -48.41 28.43
N MET A 6 -6.47 -48.67 28.64
CA MET A 6 -7.24 -48.09 29.75
C MET A 6 -6.74 -48.56 31.14
N ARG A 7 -6.28 -49.81 31.26
CA ARG A 7 -5.68 -50.36 32.50
C ARG A 7 -4.26 -49.86 32.76
N GLY A 8 -3.68 -49.04 31.87
CA GLY A 8 -2.33 -48.52 32.04
C GLY A 8 -1.23 -49.59 31.98
N THR A 9 -1.54 -50.78 31.46
CA THR A 9 -0.60 -51.91 31.34
C THR A 9 0.54 -51.68 30.35
N LEU A 10 0.54 -50.53 29.66
CA LEU A 10 1.64 -50.07 28.83
C LEU A 10 2.51 -49.08 29.64
N ASN A 11 3.54 -49.62 30.30
CA ASN A 11 4.76 -48.92 30.76
C ASN A 11 4.68 -47.94 31.97
N LEU A 12 4.05 -48.30 33.11
CA LEU A 12 4.16 -47.49 34.35
C LEU A 12 4.49 -48.31 35.63
N PRO A 13 5.41 -47.84 36.50
CA PRO A 13 5.79 -48.51 37.75
C PRO A 13 4.95 -48.06 38.96
N ALA A 14 3.71 -47.64 38.76
CA ALA A 14 2.82 -47.20 39.83
C ALA A 14 1.59 -48.13 39.91
N VAL A 15 1.34 -48.67 41.10
CA VAL A 15 0.12 -49.42 41.44
C VAL A 15 -1.07 -48.49 41.27
N ARG A 16 -1.74 -48.57 40.13
CA ARG A 16 -3.09 -48.03 39.96
C ARG A 16 -4.06 -49.15 40.29
N ASP A 17 -5.05 -48.84 41.12
CA ASP A 17 -6.13 -49.74 41.47
C ASP A 17 -6.77 -50.32 40.18
N PRO A 18 -6.62 -51.63 39.90
CA PRO A 18 -7.10 -52.24 38.67
C PRO A 18 -8.63 -52.16 38.52
N GLU A 19 -9.36 -51.95 39.62
CA GLU A 19 -10.82 -51.90 39.67
C GLU A 19 -11.39 -50.52 39.32
N VAL A 20 -10.57 -49.47 39.17
CA VAL A 20 -11.04 -48.12 38.79
C VAL A 20 -11.89 -48.11 37.52
N LEU A 21 -11.58 -48.99 36.57
CA LEU A 21 -12.35 -49.14 35.34
C LEU A 21 -13.61 -49.98 35.51
N GLU A 22 -13.64 -50.87 36.51
CA GLU A 22 -14.81 -51.69 36.86
C GLU A 22 -15.86 -50.85 37.61
N ARG A 23 -15.41 -49.75 38.23
CA ARG A 23 -16.26 -48.72 38.84
C ARG A 23 -16.84 -47.71 37.84
N LEU A 24 -16.41 -47.76 36.58
CA LEU A 24 -16.88 -46.85 35.54
C LEU A 24 -18.19 -47.41 34.94
N ASP A 25 -19.31 -46.74 35.17
CA ASP A 25 -20.58 -47.10 34.54
C ASP A 25 -20.47 -46.97 33.00
N PRO A 26 -20.58 -48.07 32.24
CA PRO A 26 -20.44 -48.05 30.80
C PRO A 26 -21.48 -47.14 30.12
N SER A 27 -22.68 -47.03 30.69
CA SER A 27 -23.78 -46.24 30.12
C SER A 27 -23.54 -44.74 30.30
N GLY A 28 -23.07 -44.31 31.47
CA GLY A 28 -22.60 -42.94 31.73
C GLY A 28 -21.40 -42.55 30.87
N PHE A 29 -20.42 -43.44 30.71
CA PHE A 29 -19.25 -43.18 29.86
C PHE A 29 -19.64 -43.05 28.37
N PHE A 30 -20.48 -43.94 27.86
CA PHE A 30 -21.00 -43.85 26.50
C PHE A 30 -21.78 -42.55 26.26
N SER A 31 -22.62 -42.16 27.21
CA SER A 31 -23.37 -40.89 27.15
C SER A 31 -22.44 -39.67 27.12
N LEU A 32 -21.34 -39.70 27.87
CA LEU A 32 -20.31 -38.66 27.85
C LEU A 32 -19.65 -38.58 26.47
N CYS A 33 -19.24 -39.72 25.91
CA CYS A 33 -18.65 -39.77 24.57
C CYS A 33 -19.60 -39.21 23.50
N LEU A 34 -20.89 -39.53 23.56
CA LEU A 34 -21.89 -38.99 22.63
C LEU A 34 -22.05 -37.48 22.76
N ARG A 35 -22.11 -36.95 23.99
CA ARG A 35 -22.17 -35.50 24.23
C ARG A 35 -20.92 -34.80 23.71
N TYR A 36 -19.76 -35.40 23.93
CA TYR A 36 -18.49 -34.86 23.45
C TYR A 36 -18.40 -34.87 21.92
N GLN A 37 -18.80 -35.96 21.27
CA GLN A 37 -18.88 -36.05 19.81
C GLN A 37 -19.80 -34.97 19.24
N HIS A 38 -20.99 -34.80 19.81
CA HIS A 38 -21.93 -33.77 19.38
C HIS A 38 -21.36 -32.36 19.56
N HIS A 39 -20.72 -32.09 20.70
CA HIS A 39 -20.06 -30.80 20.94
C HIS A 39 -18.95 -30.51 19.94
N LEU A 40 -18.09 -31.50 19.65
CA LEU A 40 -17.03 -31.36 18.65
C LEU A 40 -17.60 -31.12 17.24
N ALA A 41 -18.70 -31.77 16.88
CA ALA A 41 -19.37 -31.54 15.60
C ALA A 41 -19.87 -30.09 15.49
N LEU A 42 -20.56 -29.58 16.51
CA LEU A 42 -21.01 -28.19 16.55
C LEU A 42 -19.86 -27.19 16.47
N CYS A 43 -18.76 -27.43 17.20
CA CYS A 43 -17.58 -26.59 17.13
C CYS A 43 -16.97 -26.61 15.72
N GLY A 44 -16.91 -27.77 15.07
CA GLY A 44 -16.45 -27.91 13.70
C GLY A 44 -17.30 -27.14 12.70
N GLU A 45 -18.63 -27.22 12.81
CA GLU A 45 -19.57 -26.47 11.97
C GLU A 45 -19.43 -24.96 12.15
N MET A 46 -19.33 -24.49 13.41
CA MET A 46 -19.15 -23.08 13.72
C MET A 46 -17.86 -22.52 13.12
N VAL A 47 -16.73 -23.21 13.35
CA VAL A 47 -15.43 -22.79 12.80
C VAL A 47 -15.46 -22.83 11.27
N GLY A 48 -16.05 -23.87 10.67
CA GLY A 48 -16.18 -23.95 9.21
C GLY A 48 -16.99 -22.79 8.63
N SER A 49 -18.09 -22.42 9.27
CA SER A 49 -18.92 -21.27 8.87
C SER A 49 -18.15 -19.95 8.96
N GLU A 50 -17.45 -19.72 10.07
CA GLU A 50 -16.64 -18.50 10.26
C GLU A 50 -15.49 -18.41 9.26
N GLN A 51 -14.83 -19.52 8.95
CA GLN A 51 -13.76 -19.57 7.94
C GLN A 51 -14.27 -19.22 6.54
N ILE A 52 -15.44 -19.73 6.15
CA ILE A 52 -16.07 -19.37 4.87
C ILE A 52 -16.40 -17.88 4.85
N HIS A 53 -16.98 -17.35 5.92
CA HIS A 53 -17.32 -15.94 6.04
C HIS A 53 -16.09 -15.04 5.92
N LEU A 54 -15.01 -15.37 6.65
CA LEU A 54 -13.75 -14.65 6.60
C LEU A 54 -13.12 -14.72 5.20
N GLY A 55 -13.13 -15.90 4.56
CA GLY A 55 -12.60 -16.08 3.21
C GLY A 55 -13.32 -15.22 2.16
N ASN A 56 -14.64 -15.06 2.30
CA ASN A 56 -15.39 -14.15 1.43
C ASN A 56 -15.02 -12.68 1.67
N ARG A 57 -14.91 -12.26 2.94
CA ARG A 57 -14.51 -10.88 3.28
C ARG A 57 -13.12 -10.53 2.79
N VAL A 58 -12.17 -11.46 2.86
CA VAL A 58 -10.82 -11.26 2.30
C VAL A 58 -10.89 -11.04 0.80
N ARG A 59 -11.67 -11.85 0.08
CA ARG A 59 -11.85 -11.71 -1.37
C ARG A 59 -12.48 -10.36 -1.76
N ASP A 60 -13.46 -9.90 -1.00
CA ASP A 60 -14.10 -8.60 -1.24
C ASP A 60 -13.11 -7.45 -1.03
N LEU A 61 -12.31 -7.52 0.05
CA LEU A 61 -11.26 -6.54 0.33
C LEU A 61 -10.18 -6.54 -0.77
N ASP A 62 -9.74 -7.70 -1.24
CA ASP A 62 -8.76 -7.81 -2.33
C ASP A 62 -9.28 -7.18 -3.63
N PHE A 63 -10.58 -7.34 -3.92
CA PHE A 63 -11.22 -6.69 -5.05
C PHE A 63 -11.22 -5.16 -4.90
N ASP A 64 -11.61 -4.65 -3.73
CA ASP A 64 -11.61 -3.20 -3.46
C ASP A 64 -10.21 -2.59 -3.51
N ILE A 65 -9.21 -3.28 -2.96
CA ILE A 65 -7.80 -2.89 -3.04
C ILE A 65 -7.35 -2.81 -4.50
N SER A 66 -7.67 -3.82 -5.31
CA SER A 66 -7.31 -3.85 -6.72
C SER A 66 -7.92 -2.67 -7.48
N ARG A 67 -9.20 -2.37 -7.23
CA ARG A 67 -9.91 -1.23 -7.81
C ARG A 67 -9.28 0.10 -7.39
N LEU A 68 -8.97 0.27 -6.09
CA LEU A 68 -8.29 1.47 -5.59
C LEU A 68 -6.93 1.65 -6.24
N MET A 69 -6.15 0.57 -6.38
CA MET A 69 -4.84 0.60 -7.03
C MET A 69 -4.92 1.06 -8.48
N THR A 70 -5.93 0.62 -9.24
CA THR A 70 -6.15 1.11 -10.61
C THR A 70 -6.39 2.62 -10.62
N VAL A 71 -7.26 3.13 -9.74
CA VAL A 71 -7.55 4.57 -9.64
C VAL A 71 -6.31 5.38 -9.25
N MET A 72 -5.54 4.89 -8.28
CA MET A 72 -4.31 5.56 -7.83
C MET A 72 -3.24 5.57 -8.91
N THR A 73 -3.10 4.49 -9.67
CA THR A 73 -2.15 4.40 -10.80
C THR A 73 -2.50 5.42 -11.89
N GLU A 74 -3.77 5.55 -12.26
CA GLU A 74 -4.19 6.56 -13.25
C GLU A 74 -3.98 7.99 -12.74
N ARG A 75 -4.21 8.23 -11.44
CA ARG A 75 -3.93 9.53 -10.82
C ARG A 75 -2.43 9.84 -10.81
N GLN A 76 -1.58 8.87 -10.49
CA GLN A 76 -0.13 9.00 -10.54
C GLN A 76 0.35 9.37 -11.96
N LYS A 77 -0.15 8.68 -12.99
CA LYS A 77 0.18 9.00 -14.40
C LYS A 77 -0.20 10.45 -14.77
N LYS A 78 -1.37 10.93 -14.31
CA LYS A 78 -1.79 12.33 -14.53
C LYS A 78 -0.84 13.32 -13.85
N TYR A 79 -0.46 13.06 -12.60
CA TYR A 79 0.48 13.92 -11.87
C TYR A 79 1.88 13.93 -12.47
N ALA A 80 2.37 12.79 -12.97
CA ALA A 80 3.64 12.74 -13.70
C ALA A 80 3.61 13.66 -14.93
N LYS A 81 2.51 13.65 -15.71
CA LYS A 81 2.33 14.56 -16.85
C LYS A 81 2.28 16.03 -16.44
N TYR A 82 1.68 16.36 -15.30
CA TYR A 82 1.66 17.74 -14.79
C TYR A 82 3.05 18.20 -14.33
N ALA A 83 3.81 17.34 -13.67
CA ALA A 83 5.19 17.62 -13.28
C ALA A 83 6.06 17.91 -14.51
N GLU A 84 5.92 17.14 -15.59
CA GLU A 84 6.63 17.39 -16.86
C GLU A 84 6.28 18.77 -17.45
N LYS A 85 4.99 19.13 -17.47
CA LYS A 85 4.54 20.44 -17.95
C LYS A 85 5.12 21.59 -17.13
N LEU A 86 5.13 21.46 -15.80
CA LEU A 86 5.71 22.46 -14.91
C LEU A 86 7.22 22.59 -15.15
N GLY A 87 7.92 21.47 -15.38
CA GLY A 87 9.33 21.49 -15.79
C GLY A 87 9.57 22.31 -17.05
N LYS A 88 8.73 22.14 -18.09
CA LYS A 88 8.81 22.93 -19.33
C LYS A 88 8.54 24.42 -19.10
N VAL A 89 7.57 24.77 -18.26
CA VAL A 89 7.29 26.17 -17.90
C VAL A 89 8.50 26.79 -17.21
N HIS A 90 9.12 26.05 -16.29
CA HIS A 90 10.33 26.52 -15.60
C HIS A 90 11.50 26.75 -16.57
N GLU A 91 11.70 25.83 -17.51
CA GLU A 91 12.72 25.97 -18.56
C GLU A 91 12.45 27.22 -19.43
N LEU A 92 11.21 27.42 -19.88
CA LEU A 92 10.83 28.61 -20.65
C LEU A 92 11.05 29.90 -19.87
N SER A 93 10.72 29.92 -18.58
CA SER A 93 10.99 31.08 -17.71
C SER A 93 12.49 31.38 -17.62
N HIS A 94 13.33 30.35 -17.52
CA HIS A 94 14.78 30.52 -17.54
C HIS A 94 15.29 31.06 -18.87
N GLN A 95 14.76 30.56 -19.99
CA GLN A 95 15.12 31.05 -21.33
C GLN A 95 14.70 32.52 -21.53
N LEU A 96 13.50 32.90 -21.06
CA LEU A 96 13.02 34.28 -21.11
C LEU A 96 13.93 35.23 -20.31
N ASN A 97 14.29 34.84 -19.08
CA ASN A 97 15.21 35.61 -18.24
C ASN A 97 16.57 35.79 -18.90
N ARG A 98 17.10 34.74 -19.54
CA ARG A 98 18.35 34.83 -20.31
C ARG A 98 18.23 35.77 -21.50
N CYS A 99 17.12 35.69 -22.25
CA CYS A 99 16.88 36.59 -23.38
C CYS A 99 16.84 38.05 -22.92
N HIS A 100 16.09 38.34 -21.85
CA HIS A 100 16.03 39.67 -21.25
C HIS A 100 17.43 40.19 -20.84
N MET A 101 18.26 39.34 -20.23
CA MET A 101 19.62 39.72 -19.85
C MET A 101 20.51 40.02 -21.07
N VAL A 102 20.44 39.20 -22.12
CA VAL A 102 21.20 39.42 -23.36
C VAL A 102 20.73 40.67 -24.10
N LEU A 103 19.41 40.94 -24.11
CA LEU A 103 18.85 42.16 -24.69
C LEU A 103 19.38 43.40 -23.97
N ASN A 104 19.36 43.41 -22.64
CA ASN A 104 19.92 44.52 -21.86
C ASN A 104 21.41 44.73 -22.14
N GLN A 105 22.20 43.66 -22.20
CA GLN A 105 23.62 43.76 -22.55
C GLN A 105 23.83 44.31 -23.98
N THR A 106 22.94 43.96 -24.90
CA THR A 106 22.98 44.48 -26.28
C THR A 106 22.66 45.98 -26.32
N LEU A 107 21.68 46.42 -25.53
CA LEU A 107 21.33 47.85 -25.40
C LEU A 107 22.50 48.66 -24.85
N GLU A 108 23.13 48.19 -23.76
CA GLU A 108 24.34 48.83 -23.19
C GLU A 108 25.48 48.92 -24.20
N SER A 109 25.70 47.84 -24.98
CA SER A 109 26.73 47.81 -26.02
C SER A 109 26.45 48.81 -27.14
N MET A 110 25.18 48.94 -27.54
CA MET A 110 24.76 49.90 -28.56
C MET A 110 24.91 51.35 -28.08
N GLU A 111 24.56 51.64 -26.83
CA GLU A 111 24.77 52.95 -26.22
C GLU A 111 26.27 53.29 -26.14
N THR A 112 27.10 52.32 -25.76
CA THR A 112 28.57 52.47 -25.73
C THR A 112 29.13 52.79 -27.12
N LEU A 113 28.70 52.06 -28.15
CA LEU A 113 29.09 52.32 -29.54
C LEU A 113 28.62 53.70 -30.01
N ASN A 114 27.37 54.07 -29.74
CA ASN A 114 26.84 55.37 -30.12
C ASN A 114 27.62 56.52 -29.47
N ASN A 115 28.01 56.36 -28.19
CA ASN A 115 28.81 57.35 -27.48
C ASN A 115 30.26 57.47 -27.98
N SER A 116 30.76 56.50 -28.74
CA SER A 116 32.08 56.57 -29.37
C SER A 116 32.11 57.45 -30.63
N LEU A 117 30.94 57.81 -31.18
CA LEU A 117 30.83 58.70 -32.34
C LEU A 117 31.00 60.18 -31.95
N PRO A 118 31.49 61.03 -32.88
CA PRO A 118 31.46 62.49 -32.75
C PRO A 118 30.04 62.98 -32.46
N LEU A 119 29.92 64.09 -31.73
CA LEU A 119 28.61 64.59 -31.27
C LEU A 119 27.63 64.83 -32.43
N GLU A 120 28.11 65.25 -33.61
CA GLU A 120 27.25 65.49 -34.77
C GLU A 120 26.70 64.20 -35.42
N GLU A 121 27.33 63.05 -35.15
CA GLU A 121 27.00 61.76 -35.77
C GLU A 121 26.30 60.78 -34.81
N ARG A 122 26.06 61.19 -33.54
CA ARG A 122 25.38 60.33 -32.56
C ARG A 122 23.92 60.14 -32.92
N LEU A 123 23.48 58.89 -32.84
CA LEU A 123 22.08 58.49 -32.99
C LEU A 123 21.28 58.84 -31.74
N GLU A 124 19.96 58.94 -31.91
CA GLU A 124 19.02 59.15 -30.80
C GLU A 124 19.04 57.97 -29.83
N PRO A 125 18.87 58.19 -28.51
CA PRO A 125 18.78 57.10 -27.54
C PRO A 125 17.68 56.11 -27.92
N PHE A 126 18.03 54.83 -27.95
CA PHE A 126 17.04 53.80 -28.24
C PHE A 126 16.06 53.64 -27.07
N VAL A 127 14.77 53.72 -27.38
CA VAL A 127 13.69 53.55 -26.40
C VAL A 127 12.94 52.26 -26.69
N TRP A 128 13.04 51.29 -25.79
CA TRP A 128 12.27 50.05 -25.90
C TRP A 128 10.83 50.31 -25.41
N THR A 129 9.86 50.35 -26.33
CA THR A 129 8.43 50.38 -25.98
C THR A 129 7.93 48.94 -25.79
N THR A 130 7.90 48.46 -24.55
CA THR A 130 7.13 47.26 -24.23
C THR A 130 5.64 47.64 -24.22
N GLY A 131 4.86 47.10 -25.16
CA GLY A 131 3.40 47.08 -25.07
C GLY A 131 2.90 46.06 -24.05
#